data_AF-A0AAW0GCW5-F1
#
_entry.id   AF-A0AAW0GCW5-F1
#
_cell.length_a   1.000
_cell.length_b   1.000
_cell.length_c   1.000
_cell.angle_alpha   90.00
_cell.angle_beta   90.00
_cell.angle_gamma   90.00
#
_symmetry.space_group_name_H-M   'P 1'
#
loop_
_entity.id
_entity.type
_entity.pdbx_description
1 polymer ?
#
loop_
_entity_poly.entity_id
_entity_poly.type
_entity_poly.pdbx_seq_one_letter_code
_entity_poly.pdbx_strand_id
1 'polypeptide(L)'
;MSSTTQATQTVDGHLAHARYGKDKVRVFRIVREGKWHHVVEYNVCALVEGDIETSYTEADNSVVVATDSIKNITYYLAKTSPHILHPERFALHLGTFLLSKYAHLHKAFITVEKLRWQRIQVDDKPHPHSFVRDGEDKRVVNVEIDATQGKDKLTAKVTSGVVDLLVLKSTGSAFENFVRDEFTTLAEVNDRIFSTSIDLKYVFDPIPVSLSLFEAPLPGTPGGPNAIFAAGKDAQLSDEGITTAKKSAVLGMVRRLLTMPGK
;
A
#
# COMPACT_ATOMS: atom_id res chain seq x y z
N MET A 1 -66.85 -7.26 4.28
CA MET A 1 -65.56 -7.04 3.58
C MET A 1 -64.48 -7.07 4.65
N SER A 2 -63.75 -8.19 4.76
CA SER A 2 -62.67 -8.33 5.75
C SER A 2 -61.36 -7.94 5.06
N SER A 3 -60.79 -6.79 5.42
CA SER A 3 -59.48 -6.36 4.93
C SER A 3 -58.40 -7.02 5.77
N THR A 4 -57.76 -8.05 5.24
CA THR A 4 -56.55 -8.63 5.81
C THR A 4 -55.39 -7.69 5.49
N THR A 5 -54.97 -6.89 6.47
CA THR A 5 -53.71 -6.14 6.40
C THR A 5 -52.57 -7.17 6.45
N GLN A 6 -51.91 -7.41 5.33
CA GLN A 6 -50.67 -8.18 5.30
C GLN A 6 -49.60 -7.37 6.06
N ALA A 7 -49.15 -7.90 7.20
CA ALA A 7 -47.97 -7.40 7.86
C ALA A 7 -46.79 -7.51 6.89
N THR A 8 -46.19 -6.38 6.57
CA THR A 8 -44.93 -6.33 5.82
C THR A 8 -43.89 -7.05 6.69
N GLN A 9 -43.45 -8.23 6.27
CA GLN A 9 -42.29 -8.88 6.88
C GLN A 9 -41.10 -7.95 6.63
N THR A 10 -40.70 -7.20 7.67
CA THR A 10 -39.39 -6.58 7.72
C THR A 10 -38.37 -7.71 7.71
N VAL A 11 -37.71 -7.90 6.57
CA VAL A 11 -36.50 -8.70 6.53
C VAL A 11 -35.47 -7.90 7.32
N ASP A 12 -35.21 -8.28 8.57
CA ASP A 12 -34.15 -7.71 9.40
C ASP A 12 -32.81 -7.95 8.69
N GLY A 13 -32.33 -6.94 7.97
CA GLY A 13 -30.99 -6.91 7.42
C GLY A 13 -30.00 -6.57 8.53
N HIS A 14 -28.87 -7.29 8.58
CA HIS A 14 -27.74 -6.95 9.46
C HIS A 14 -26.54 -6.54 8.61
N LEU A 15 -25.68 -5.68 9.16
CA LEU A 15 -24.50 -5.20 8.47
C LEU A 15 -23.37 -6.24 8.57
N ALA A 16 -23.22 -7.09 7.54
CA ALA A 16 -22.21 -8.15 7.55
C ALA A 16 -20.75 -7.61 7.58
N HIS A 17 -20.46 -6.59 6.77
CA HIS A 17 -19.17 -5.92 6.72
C HIS A 17 -19.35 -4.46 6.31
N ALA A 18 -18.65 -3.55 6.99
CA ALA A 18 -18.60 -2.15 6.61
C ALA A 18 -17.20 -1.59 6.82
N ARG A 19 -16.70 -0.90 5.78
CA ARG A 19 -15.49 -0.10 5.80
C ARG A 19 -15.74 1.21 5.09
N TYR A 20 -15.14 2.27 5.58
CA TYR A 20 -15.23 3.59 4.94
C TYR A 20 -13.93 4.37 5.15
N GLY A 21 -13.75 5.45 4.40
CA GLY A 21 -12.62 6.33 4.56
C GLY A 21 -12.41 7.24 3.37
N LYS A 22 -11.14 7.52 3.04
CA LYS A 22 -10.77 8.42 1.94
C LYS A 22 -9.85 7.74 0.96
N ASP A 23 -10.16 7.89 -0.32
CA ASP A 23 -9.34 7.42 -1.44
C ASP A 23 -8.75 8.61 -2.22
N LYS A 24 -7.69 8.34 -2.99
CA LYS A 24 -7.01 9.29 -3.90
C LYS A 24 -6.51 10.56 -3.21
N VAL A 25 -6.02 10.44 -1.97
CA VAL A 25 -5.34 11.54 -1.29
C VAL A 25 -3.93 11.68 -1.86
N ARG A 26 -3.71 12.68 -2.73
CA ARG A 26 -2.41 12.93 -3.37
C ARG A 26 -1.48 13.70 -2.43
N VAL A 27 -0.30 13.15 -2.17
CA VAL A 27 0.71 13.72 -1.27
C VAL A 27 2.02 13.87 -2.02
N PHE A 28 2.58 15.08 -2.05
CA PHE A 28 3.96 15.31 -2.50
C PHE A 28 4.78 15.84 -1.34
N ARG A 29 5.90 15.18 -1.00
CA ARG A 29 6.77 15.57 0.11
C ARG A 29 8.22 15.71 -0.35
N ILE A 30 8.83 16.82 0.07
CA ILE A 30 10.28 17.06 -0.04
C ILE A 30 10.92 16.99 1.35
N VAL A 31 11.87 16.09 1.56
CA VAL A 31 12.75 16.05 2.73
C VAL A 31 14.10 16.63 2.31
N ARG A 32 14.62 17.62 3.06
CA ARG A 32 15.82 18.36 2.68
C ARG A 32 16.97 18.05 3.64
N GLU A 33 18.12 17.71 3.07
CA GLU A 33 19.39 17.48 3.73
C GLU A 33 20.42 18.46 3.14
N GLY A 34 20.44 19.67 3.69
CA GLY A 34 21.21 20.77 3.11
C GLY A 34 20.75 21.07 1.67
N LYS A 35 21.68 20.97 0.70
CA LYS A 35 21.39 21.15 -0.73
C LYS A 35 20.74 19.92 -1.36
N TRP A 36 20.84 18.76 -0.72
CA TRP A 36 20.34 17.50 -1.26
C TRP A 36 18.88 17.30 -0.86
N HIS A 37 18.00 17.12 -1.84
CA HIS A 37 16.57 16.93 -1.60
C HIS A 37 16.16 15.49 -1.91
N HIS A 38 15.35 14.89 -1.05
CA HIS A 38 14.63 13.65 -1.32
C HIS A 38 13.16 13.99 -1.59
N VAL A 39 12.56 13.33 -2.58
CA VAL A 39 11.15 13.53 -2.93
C VAL A 39 10.39 12.22 -2.94
N VAL A 40 9.13 12.30 -2.56
CA VAL A 40 8.15 11.23 -2.76
C VAL A 40 6.84 11.83 -3.19
N GLU A 41 6.12 11.09 -4.02
CA GLU A 41 4.75 11.40 -4.39
C GLU A 41 3.90 10.15 -4.27
N TYR A 42 2.82 10.27 -3.51
CA TYR A 42 1.91 9.17 -3.18
C TYR A 42 0.47 9.48 -3.58
N ASN A 43 -0.25 8.47 -4.04
CA ASN A 43 -1.70 8.40 -3.87
C ASN A 43 -1.99 7.50 -2.67
N VAL A 44 -2.72 8.02 -1.68
CA VAL A 44 -3.05 7.30 -0.45
C VAL A 44 -4.54 7.02 -0.39
N CYS A 45 -4.88 5.77 -0.12
CA CYS A 45 -6.20 5.35 0.33
C CYS A 45 -6.10 4.90 1.78
N ALA A 46 -7.01 5.38 2.63
CA ALA A 46 -7.08 5.02 4.03
C ALA A 46 -8.53 4.70 4.38
N LEU A 47 -8.79 3.43 4.69
CA LEU A 47 -10.09 2.91 5.11
C LEU A 47 -10.00 2.34 6.51
N VAL A 48 -11.12 2.36 7.24
CA VAL A 48 -11.22 1.87 8.61
C VAL A 48 -12.46 1.00 8.80
N GLU A 49 -12.36 0.05 9.72
CA GLU A 49 -13.46 -0.79 10.21
C GLU A 49 -13.50 -0.73 11.75
N GLY A 50 -14.69 -0.92 12.32
CA GLY A 50 -14.91 -0.83 13.76
C GLY A 50 -16.38 -0.88 14.14
N ASP A 51 -16.71 -0.35 15.31
CA ASP A 51 -18.08 -0.22 15.82
C ASP A 51 -18.77 0.98 15.15
N ILE A 52 -19.10 0.83 13.87
CA ILE A 52 -19.62 1.89 12.99
C ILE A 52 -21.03 1.63 12.43
N GLU A 53 -21.64 0.51 12.84
CA GLU A 53 -22.91 0.02 12.30
C GLU A 53 -24.06 1.01 12.44
N THR A 54 -24.15 1.71 13.58
CA THR A 54 -25.23 2.68 13.87
C THR A 54 -25.27 3.84 12.87
N SER A 55 -24.15 4.16 12.20
CA SER A 55 -24.14 5.15 11.13
C SER A 55 -24.93 4.71 9.89
N TYR A 56 -25.07 3.41 9.67
CA TYR A 56 -25.82 2.82 8.56
C TYR A 56 -27.26 2.48 8.94
N THR A 57 -27.48 1.95 10.14
CA THR A 57 -28.77 1.41 10.57
C THR A 57 -29.65 2.44 11.29
N GLU A 58 -29.03 3.41 11.97
CA GLU A 58 -29.70 4.37 12.85
C GLU A 58 -29.45 5.83 12.47
N ALA A 59 -28.70 6.08 11.38
CA ALA A 59 -28.23 7.40 10.96
C ALA A 59 -27.42 8.15 12.06
N ASP A 60 -26.77 7.40 12.95
CA ASP A 60 -25.92 7.97 14.00
C ASP A 60 -24.50 8.23 13.48
N ASN A 61 -24.20 9.50 13.24
CA ASN A 61 -22.86 9.92 12.81
C ASN A 61 -21.84 10.05 13.96
N SER A 62 -22.21 9.77 15.22
CA SER A 62 -21.29 9.91 16.37
C SER A 62 -20.07 8.97 16.29
N VAL A 63 -20.23 7.84 15.62
CA VAL A 63 -19.19 6.83 15.35
C VAL A 63 -18.39 7.11 14.07
N VAL A 64 -18.66 8.21 13.37
CA VAL A 64 -18.04 8.52 12.07
C VAL A 64 -16.89 9.52 12.23
N VAL A 65 -15.67 9.06 11.96
CA VAL A 65 -14.53 9.91 11.67
C VAL A 65 -14.67 10.45 10.25
N ALA A 66 -15.09 11.70 10.12
CA ALA A 66 -15.29 12.33 8.81
C ALA A 66 -14.13 12.04 7.82
N THR A 67 -14.45 11.67 6.58
CA THR A 67 -13.43 11.29 5.59
C THR A 67 -12.47 12.45 5.27
N ASP A 68 -12.93 13.70 5.44
CA ASP A 68 -12.08 14.89 5.37
C ASP A 68 -11.03 14.93 6.49
N SER A 69 -11.37 14.49 7.70
CA SER A 69 -10.43 14.36 8.81
C SER A 69 -9.36 13.31 8.50
N ILE A 70 -9.72 12.17 7.89
CA ILE A 70 -8.75 11.15 7.45
C ILE A 70 -7.76 11.72 6.42
N LYS A 71 -8.26 12.51 5.46
CA LYS A 71 -7.42 13.27 4.52
C LYS A 71 -6.46 14.22 5.25
N ASN A 72 -6.97 15.01 6.20
CA ASN A 72 -6.17 15.98 6.96
C ASN A 72 -5.11 15.28 7.83
N ILE A 73 -5.45 14.16 8.47
CA ILE A 73 -4.50 13.30 9.21
C ILE A 73 -3.42 12.76 8.28
N THR A 74 -3.78 12.33 7.07
CA THR A 74 -2.81 11.88 6.06
C THR A 74 -1.81 12.97 5.70
N TYR A 75 -2.27 14.22 5.51
CA TYR A 75 -1.36 15.36 5.28
C TYR A 75 -0.50 15.70 6.50
N TYR A 76 -1.09 15.66 7.69
CA TYR A 76 -0.36 15.89 8.94
C TYR A 76 0.78 14.88 9.11
N LEU A 77 0.48 13.58 8.99
CA LEU A 77 1.49 12.53 9.11
C LEU A 77 2.50 12.57 7.96
N ALA A 78 2.11 12.96 6.74
CA ALA A 78 3.08 13.15 5.67
C ALA A 78 4.10 14.26 5.99
N LYS A 79 3.72 15.26 6.80
CA LYS A 79 4.61 16.32 7.25
C LYS A 79 5.51 15.89 8.40
N THR A 80 4.96 15.17 9.38
CA THR A 80 5.60 14.91 10.68
C THR A 80 6.25 13.53 10.81
N SER A 81 5.79 12.54 10.04
CA SER A 81 6.31 11.17 10.09
C SER A 81 7.77 11.12 9.63
N PRO A 82 8.68 10.49 10.42
CA PRO A 82 10.05 10.24 9.97
C PRO A 82 10.11 9.19 8.86
N HIS A 83 9.00 8.50 8.58
CA HIS A 83 8.95 7.38 7.64
C HIS A 83 8.44 7.75 6.25
N ILE A 84 8.17 9.03 5.97
CA ILE A 84 7.51 9.47 4.74
C ILE A 84 8.22 9.02 3.46
N LEU A 85 9.54 8.82 3.47
CA LEU A 85 10.30 8.35 2.30
C LEU A 85 10.11 6.85 1.97
N HIS A 86 9.55 6.06 2.90
CA HIS A 86 9.35 4.62 2.81
C HIS A 86 7.85 4.28 2.87
N PRO A 87 7.21 3.89 1.76
CA PRO A 87 5.75 3.75 1.70
C PRO A 87 5.21 2.68 2.65
N GLU A 88 5.94 1.57 2.88
CA GLU A 88 5.56 0.53 3.86
C GLU A 88 5.45 1.07 5.28
N ARG A 89 6.49 1.75 5.74
CA ARG A 89 6.54 2.30 7.10
C ARG A 89 5.58 3.48 7.26
N PHE A 90 5.41 4.29 6.22
CA PHE A 90 4.42 5.37 6.25
C PHE A 90 2.99 4.83 6.33
N ALA A 91 2.66 3.79 5.57
CA ALA A 91 1.35 3.14 5.62
C ALA A 91 1.07 2.51 6.99
N LEU A 92 2.07 1.83 7.58
CA LEU A 92 2.00 1.32 8.95
C LEU A 92 1.74 2.45 9.96
N HIS A 93 2.52 3.53 9.91
CA HIS A 93 2.35 4.67 10.81
C HIS A 93 0.95 5.29 10.69
N LEU A 94 0.44 5.52 9.47
CA LEU A 94 -0.89 6.07 9.26
C LEU A 94 -1.99 5.18 9.82
N GLY A 95 -1.96 3.88 9.53
CA GLY A 95 -2.97 2.95 10.03
C GLY A 95 -2.92 2.82 11.55
N THR A 96 -1.73 2.70 12.13
CA THR A 96 -1.57 2.60 13.59
C THR A 96 -2.06 3.87 14.27
N PHE A 97 -1.75 5.05 13.73
CA PHE A 97 -2.24 6.31 14.28
C PHE A 97 -3.76 6.36 14.33
N LEU A 98 -4.45 5.97 13.25
CA LEU A 98 -5.92 5.94 13.20
C LEU A 98 -6.50 5.02 14.27
N LEU A 99 -5.97 3.79 14.39
CA LEU A 99 -6.42 2.84 15.40
C LEU A 99 -6.08 3.27 16.83
N SER A 100 -4.97 3.99 17.03
CA SER A 100 -4.61 4.52 18.35
C SER A 100 -5.56 5.64 18.77
N LYS A 101 -5.89 6.53 17.82
CA LYS A 101 -6.63 7.76 18.09
C LYS A 101 -8.11 7.52 18.38
N TYR A 102 -8.72 6.52 17.75
CA TYR A 102 -10.17 6.29 17.83
C TYR A 102 -10.48 4.95 18.50
N ALA A 103 -11.12 5.01 19.68
CA ALA A 103 -11.40 3.84 20.52
C ALA A 103 -12.21 2.73 19.80
N HIS A 104 -13.23 3.13 19.04
CA HIS A 104 -14.19 2.26 18.36
C HIS A 104 -13.70 1.69 17.02
N LEU A 105 -12.50 2.06 16.56
CA LEU A 105 -11.92 1.51 15.32
C LEU A 105 -10.99 0.33 15.64
N HIS A 106 -11.18 -0.77 14.89
CA HIS A 106 -10.51 -2.05 15.14
C HIS A 106 -9.59 -2.47 14.00
N LYS A 107 -9.83 -2.04 12.76
CA LYS A 107 -8.94 -2.31 11.63
C LYS A 107 -8.71 -1.10 10.75
N ALA A 108 -7.51 -1.00 10.19
CA ALA A 108 -7.14 0.04 9.23
C ALA A 108 -6.52 -0.60 7.99
N PHE A 109 -6.95 -0.13 6.82
CA PHE A 109 -6.49 -0.60 5.51
C PHE A 109 -5.91 0.60 4.77
N ILE A 110 -4.58 0.60 4.63
CA ILE A 110 -3.84 1.70 4.01
C ILE A 110 -3.21 1.20 2.72
N THR A 111 -3.60 1.80 1.60
CA THR A 111 -2.96 1.60 0.31
C THR A 111 -2.14 2.84 -0.05
N VAL A 112 -0.88 2.65 -0.41
CA VAL A 112 0.01 3.72 -0.87
C VAL A 112 0.55 3.34 -2.23
N GLU A 113 0.19 4.10 -3.25
CA GLU A 113 0.80 4.04 -4.57
C GLU A 113 1.90 5.10 -4.65
N LYS A 114 3.15 4.68 -4.81
CA LYS A 114 4.28 5.57 -5.03
C LYS A 114 4.50 5.80 -6.51
N LEU A 115 4.34 7.06 -6.91
CA LEU A 115 4.68 7.52 -8.25
C LEU A 115 6.18 7.67 -8.40
N ARG A 116 6.63 7.44 -9.63
CA ARG A 116 8.05 7.38 -9.96
C ARG A 116 8.63 8.79 -10.15
N TRP A 117 9.71 9.05 -9.41
CA TRP A 117 10.57 10.23 -9.58
C TRP A 117 12.01 9.77 -9.58
N GLN A 118 12.63 9.79 -10.75
CA GLN A 118 14.03 9.47 -10.94
C GLN A 118 14.85 10.76 -10.89
N ARG A 119 15.95 10.72 -10.14
CA ARG A 119 16.88 11.85 -10.07
C ARG A 119 17.60 12.01 -11.40
N ILE A 120 17.60 13.24 -11.93
CA ILE A 120 18.29 13.58 -13.18
C ILE A 120 19.81 13.50 -12.96
N GLN A 121 20.52 12.93 -13.93
CA GLN A 121 21.98 12.95 -13.99
C GLN A 121 22.43 14.12 -14.89
N VAL A 122 23.44 14.88 -14.46
CA VAL A 122 24.09 15.95 -15.23
C VAL A 122 25.60 15.69 -15.17
N ASP A 123 26.24 15.52 -16.33
CA ASP A 123 27.66 15.12 -16.44
C ASP A 123 27.99 13.87 -15.60
N ASP A 124 27.14 12.84 -15.70
CA ASP A 124 27.19 11.59 -14.92
C ASP A 124 27.16 11.76 -13.39
N LYS A 125 26.74 12.94 -12.91
CA LYS A 125 26.56 13.23 -11.49
C LYS A 125 25.09 13.45 -11.16
N PRO A 126 24.59 12.91 -10.03
CA PRO A 126 23.20 13.07 -9.66
C PRO A 126 22.90 14.52 -9.25
N HIS A 127 21.87 15.12 -9.84
CA HIS A 127 21.48 16.49 -9.53
C HIS A 127 20.91 16.59 -8.11
N PRO A 128 21.27 17.62 -7.29
CA PRO A 128 20.87 17.70 -5.90
C PRO A 128 19.35 17.75 -5.66
N HIS A 129 18.59 18.27 -6.62
CA HIS A 129 17.15 18.54 -6.43
C HIS A 129 16.31 18.56 -7.73
N SER A 130 16.75 17.87 -8.78
CA SER A 130 15.98 17.79 -10.04
C SER A 130 15.63 16.34 -10.37
N PHE A 131 14.38 16.14 -10.77
CA PHE A 131 13.79 14.82 -10.96
C PHE A 131 12.97 14.78 -12.26
N VAL A 132 12.89 13.61 -12.88
CA VAL A 132 12.08 13.31 -14.05
C VAL A 132 11.24 12.07 -13.77
N ARG A 133 10.10 11.94 -14.44
CA ARG A 133 9.27 10.75 -14.40
C ARG A 133 9.63 9.90 -15.61
N ASP A 134 10.33 8.80 -15.37
CA ASP A 134 10.91 7.89 -16.37
C ASP A 134 10.12 6.57 -16.49
N GLY A 135 8.82 6.60 -16.19
CA GLY A 135 7.93 5.44 -16.27
C GLY A 135 6.58 5.71 -15.60
N GLU A 136 5.59 4.90 -15.98
CA GLU A 136 4.26 4.90 -15.34
C GLU A 136 4.07 3.73 -14.37
N ASP A 137 5.09 2.86 -14.22
CA ASP A 137 5.09 1.82 -13.20
C ASP A 137 5.02 2.43 -11.80
N LYS A 138 4.23 1.80 -10.93
CA LYS A 138 3.99 2.28 -9.56
C LYS A 138 4.44 1.23 -8.59
N ARG A 139 5.13 1.64 -7.52
CA ARG A 139 5.30 0.77 -6.35
C ARG A 139 4.03 0.88 -5.50
N VAL A 140 3.37 -0.24 -5.26
CA VAL A 140 2.12 -0.28 -4.49
C VAL A 140 2.37 -1.01 -3.17
N VAL A 141 1.89 -0.42 -2.09
CA VAL A 141 1.91 -0.99 -0.75
C VAL A 141 0.48 -1.08 -0.25
N ASN A 142 0.10 -2.23 0.29
CA ASN A 142 -1.15 -2.45 1.02
C ASN A 142 -0.80 -2.92 2.43
N VAL A 143 -1.31 -2.21 3.43
CA VAL A 143 -1.17 -2.54 4.84
C VAL A 143 -2.54 -2.73 5.44
N GLU A 144 -2.77 -3.90 5.99
CA GLU A 144 -3.92 -4.18 6.87
C GLU A 144 -3.39 -4.28 8.29
N ILE A 145 -3.95 -3.47 9.19
CA ILE A 145 -3.62 -3.49 10.61
C ILE A 145 -4.86 -3.93 11.37
N ASP A 146 -4.71 -4.93 12.22
CA ASP A 146 -5.78 -5.55 13.00
C ASP A 146 -5.51 -5.36 14.50
N ALA A 147 -6.45 -4.71 15.18
CA ALA A 147 -6.47 -4.47 16.63
C ALA A 147 -7.62 -5.22 17.34
N THR A 148 -8.27 -6.18 16.68
CA THR A 148 -9.41 -6.94 17.26
C THR A 148 -9.03 -7.76 18.48
N GLN A 149 -7.75 -8.09 18.66
CA GLN A 149 -7.23 -8.77 19.88
C GLN A 149 -6.80 -7.80 20.99
N GLY A 150 -7.08 -6.50 20.83
CA GLY A 150 -6.62 -5.44 21.73
C GLY A 150 -5.58 -4.54 21.07
N LYS A 151 -5.59 -3.26 21.47
CA LYS A 151 -4.67 -2.24 20.92
C LYS A 151 -3.23 -2.41 21.38
N ASP A 152 -2.99 -3.23 22.38
CA ASP A 152 -1.67 -3.67 22.84
C ASP A 152 -1.08 -4.83 21.98
N LYS A 153 -1.90 -5.45 21.13
CA LYS A 153 -1.55 -6.63 20.33
C LYS A 153 -1.86 -6.45 18.85
N LEU A 154 -1.52 -5.27 18.30
CA LEU A 154 -1.73 -5.02 16.88
C LEU A 154 -0.87 -5.97 16.03
N THR A 155 -1.49 -6.49 14.98
CA THR A 155 -0.78 -7.24 13.95
C THR A 155 -1.00 -6.56 12.61
N ALA A 156 0.03 -6.57 11.77
CA ALA A 156 -0.04 -6.01 10.43
C ALA A 156 0.32 -7.05 9.37
N LYS A 157 -0.52 -7.11 8.33
CA LYS A 157 -0.25 -7.78 7.07
C LYS A 157 0.18 -6.73 6.06
N VAL A 158 1.45 -6.78 5.65
CA VAL A 158 2.02 -5.87 4.66
C VAL A 158 2.20 -6.62 3.35
N THR A 159 1.72 -6.04 2.27
CA THR A 159 1.93 -6.50 0.90
C THR A 159 2.55 -5.36 0.10
N SER A 160 3.67 -5.61 -0.57
CA SER A 160 4.29 -4.65 -1.47
C SER A 160 4.41 -5.22 -2.87
N GLY A 161 4.57 -4.34 -3.85
CA GLY A 161 4.60 -4.77 -5.23
C GLY A 161 4.92 -3.65 -6.21
N VAL A 162 4.95 -4.04 -7.48
CA VAL A 162 4.99 -3.13 -8.62
C VAL A 162 3.80 -3.46 -9.50
N VAL A 163 3.16 -2.44 -10.04
CA VAL A 163 2.08 -2.57 -11.03
C VAL A 163 2.40 -1.71 -12.24
N ASP A 164 1.76 -2.02 -13.37
CA ASP A 164 1.88 -1.28 -14.62
C ASP A 164 3.31 -1.28 -15.22
N LEU A 165 4.14 -2.28 -14.91
CA LEU A 165 5.47 -2.40 -15.49
C LEU A 165 5.39 -3.03 -16.89
N LEU A 166 5.30 -2.17 -17.90
CA LEU A 166 5.23 -2.57 -19.30
C LEU A 166 6.59 -3.08 -19.81
N VAL A 167 6.61 -4.30 -20.33
CA VAL A 167 7.79 -4.92 -20.95
C VAL A 167 7.45 -5.57 -22.27
N LEU A 168 8.44 -5.62 -23.18
CA LEU A 168 8.31 -6.27 -24.48
C LEU A 168 9.63 -6.97 -24.85
N LYS A 169 9.52 -8.19 -25.39
CA LYS A 169 10.57 -8.85 -26.17
C LYS A 169 10.04 -9.16 -27.56
N SER A 170 10.83 -8.85 -28.58
CA SER A 170 10.43 -8.96 -29.99
C SER A 170 10.56 -10.37 -30.57
N THR A 171 11.29 -11.27 -29.90
CA THR A 171 11.61 -12.64 -30.32
C THR A 171 11.97 -13.48 -29.08
N GLY A 172 12.22 -14.78 -29.27
CA GLY A 172 12.64 -15.73 -28.23
C GLY A 172 11.48 -16.14 -27.33
N SER A 173 10.25 -16.10 -27.83
CA SER A 173 9.04 -16.54 -27.13
C SER A 173 8.29 -17.50 -28.04
N ALA A 174 7.98 -18.69 -27.53
CA ALA A 174 7.26 -19.74 -28.27
C ALA A 174 5.90 -20.02 -27.61
N PHE A 175 4.98 -20.59 -28.38
CA PHE A 175 3.74 -21.15 -27.87
C PHE A 175 3.36 -22.38 -28.68
N GLU A 176 3.72 -23.53 -28.12
CA GLU A 176 3.68 -24.84 -28.76
C GLU A 176 3.29 -25.88 -27.71
N ASN A 177 2.90 -27.08 -28.15
CA ASN A 177 2.53 -28.23 -27.34
C ASN A 177 1.37 -27.94 -26.36
N PHE A 178 0.46 -27.04 -26.74
CA PHE A 178 -0.77 -26.81 -25.98
C PHE A 178 -1.83 -27.87 -26.31
N VAL A 179 -2.80 -28.04 -25.41
CA VAL A 179 -3.92 -28.96 -25.59
C VAL A 179 -4.68 -28.60 -26.88
N ARG A 180 -4.98 -29.62 -27.69
CA ARG A 180 -5.78 -29.45 -28.90
C ARG A 180 -7.10 -30.19 -28.74
N ASP A 181 -8.18 -29.48 -28.99
CA ASP A 181 -9.55 -29.98 -28.99
C ASP A 181 -10.31 -29.45 -30.22
N GLU A 182 -11.59 -29.78 -30.33
CA GLU A 182 -12.48 -29.32 -31.41
C GLU A 182 -12.68 -27.80 -31.46
N PHE A 183 -12.26 -27.06 -30.43
CA PHE A 183 -12.33 -25.59 -30.35
C PHE A 183 -10.99 -24.92 -30.71
N THR A 184 -9.92 -25.69 -30.89
CA THR A 184 -8.56 -25.16 -31.05
C THR A 184 -8.24 -24.84 -32.51
N THR A 185 -8.35 -23.55 -32.87
CA THR A 185 -7.92 -23.01 -34.17
C THR A 185 -6.52 -22.41 -34.15
N LEU A 186 -5.96 -22.18 -32.95
CA LEU A 186 -4.65 -21.55 -32.79
C LEU A 186 -3.54 -22.45 -33.37
N ALA A 187 -2.71 -21.86 -34.22
CA ALA A 187 -1.51 -22.48 -34.74
C ALA A 187 -0.36 -22.35 -33.71
N GLU A 188 0.48 -23.37 -33.66
CA GLU A 188 1.72 -23.34 -32.89
C GLU A 188 2.73 -22.39 -33.55
N VAL A 189 3.55 -21.73 -32.74
CA VAL A 189 4.62 -20.84 -33.20
C VAL A 189 5.85 -21.01 -32.31
N ASN A 190 7.01 -21.23 -32.94
CA ASN A 190 8.30 -21.33 -32.25
C ASN A 190 8.93 -19.97 -31.94
N ASP A 191 8.46 -18.90 -32.59
CA ASP A 191 8.85 -17.52 -32.28
C ASP A 191 7.69 -16.54 -32.48
N ARG A 192 7.50 -15.66 -31.50
CA ARG A 192 6.49 -14.60 -31.50
C ARG A 192 6.90 -13.44 -30.61
N ILE A 193 6.27 -12.28 -30.82
CA ILE A 193 6.37 -11.15 -29.90
C ILE A 193 5.73 -11.53 -28.56
N PHE A 194 6.35 -11.10 -27.45
CA PHE A 194 5.77 -11.18 -26.12
C PHE A 194 5.80 -9.81 -25.46
N SER A 195 4.61 -9.27 -25.19
CA SER A 195 4.40 -8.01 -24.50
C SER A 195 3.46 -8.22 -23.32
N THR A 196 3.77 -7.64 -22.17
CA THR A 196 2.94 -7.76 -20.97
C THR A 196 3.13 -6.56 -20.04
N SER A 197 2.11 -6.29 -19.23
CA SER A 197 2.21 -5.39 -18.08
C SER A 197 2.35 -6.24 -16.83
N ILE A 198 3.46 -6.09 -16.12
CA ILE A 198 3.77 -6.90 -14.95
C ILE A 198 3.17 -6.27 -13.71
N ASP A 199 2.27 -7.02 -13.09
CA ASP A 199 1.77 -6.79 -11.74
C ASP A 199 2.33 -7.85 -10.81
N LEU A 200 3.23 -7.43 -9.93
CA LEU A 200 3.90 -8.31 -8.97
C LEU A 200 3.53 -7.89 -7.55
N LYS A 201 3.12 -8.87 -6.74
CA LYS A 201 2.84 -8.68 -5.32
C LYS A 201 3.60 -9.70 -4.49
N TYR A 202 4.16 -9.26 -3.37
CA TYR A 202 4.76 -10.13 -2.37
C TYR A 202 4.29 -9.69 -0.98
N VAL A 203 4.06 -10.69 -0.12
CA VAL A 203 3.59 -10.49 1.24
C VAL A 203 4.79 -10.60 2.18
N PHE A 204 4.80 -9.81 3.26
CA PHE A 204 5.75 -9.96 4.35
C PHE A 204 5.21 -10.96 5.37
N ASP A 205 6.11 -11.57 6.14
CA ASP A 205 5.69 -12.31 7.33
C ASP A 205 4.89 -11.37 8.26
N PRO A 206 3.93 -11.89 9.05
CA PRO A 206 3.13 -11.05 9.94
C PRO A 206 4.00 -10.17 10.85
N ILE A 207 3.74 -8.87 10.86
CA ILE A 207 4.51 -7.89 11.62
C ILE A 207 3.74 -7.56 12.91
N PRO A 208 4.29 -7.82 14.10
CA PRO A 208 3.73 -7.27 15.32
C PRO A 208 3.97 -5.75 15.32
N VAL A 209 2.92 -4.99 15.64
CA VAL A 209 2.99 -3.53 15.68
C VAL A 209 2.81 -3.08 17.13
N SER A 210 3.77 -2.32 17.65
CA SER A 210 3.62 -1.65 18.94
C SER A 210 3.21 -0.19 18.75
N LEU A 211 2.28 0.27 19.59
CA LEU A 211 1.83 1.67 19.64
C LEU A 211 2.99 2.64 19.95
N SER A 212 3.95 2.19 20.77
CA SER A 212 5.13 2.98 21.13
C SER A 212 6.07 3.27 19.96
N LEU A 213 5.92 2.58 18.82
CA LEU A 213 6.75 2.80 17.63
C LEU A 213 6.47 4.13 16.94
N PHE A 214 5.34 4.79 17.26
CA PHE A 214 4.82 5.92 16.49
C PHE A 214 4.30 7.08 17.33
N GLU A 215 4.62 7.12 18.63
CA GLU A 215 4.42 8.33 19.43
C GLU A 215 5.37 9.43 18.93
N ALA A 216 4.86 10.28 18.05
CA ALA A 216 5.50 11.56 17.79
C ALA A 216 5.46 12.39 19.09
N PRO A 217 6.56 13.07 19.48
CA PRO A 217 6.51 13.98 20.60
C PRO A 217 5.46 15.06 20.32
N LEU A 218 4.65 15.38 21.33
CA LEU A 218 3.76 16.55 21.24
C LEU A 218 4.60 17.79 20.88
N PRO A 219 4.08 18.70 20.05
CA PRO A 219 4.81 19.89 19.63
C PRO A 219 5.30 20.68 20.86
N GLY A 220 6.63 20.78 21.02
CA GLY A 220 7.27 21.51 22.13
C GLY A 220 8.29 20.72 22.96
N THR A 221 8.54 19.44 22.69
CA THR A 221 9.55 18.65 23.42
C THR A 221 10.87 18.54 22.63
N PRO A 222 12.02 18.93 23.22
CA PRO A 222 13.32 18.77 22.58
C PRO A 222 13.83 17.34 22.76
N GLY A 223 13.83 16.55 21.67
CA GLY A 223 14.40 15.21 21.62
C GLY A 223 14.27 14.62 20.21
N GLY A 224 15.39 14.40 19.53
CA GLY A 224 15.42 13.83 18.17
C GLY A 224 15.11 12.32 18.14
N PRO A 225 14.68 11.78 16.98
CA PRO A 225 14.26 10.39 16.86
C PRO A 225 15.46 9.46 16.64
N ASN A 226 16.10 9.00 17.71
CA ASN A 226 17.09 7.91 17.66
C ASN A 226 16.73 6.83 18.66
N ALA A 227 15.83 5.92 18.25
CA ALA A 227 15.64 4.52 18.69
C ALA A 227 14.18 4.15 18.47
N ILE A 228 13.85 3.49 17.35
CA ILE A 228 12.45 3.23 16.97
C ILE A 228 12.11 1.73 16.92
N PHE A 229 13.03 0.78 17.11
CA PHE A 229 12.67 -0.65 17.02
C PHE A 229 13.34 -1.51 18.10
N ALA A 230 12.57 -2.46 18.65
CA ALA A 230 13.03 -3.40 19.67
C ALA A 230 13.96 -4.46 19.05
N ALA A 231 15.19 -4.49 19.54
CA ALA A 231 16.26 -5.37 19.09
C ALA A 231 15.78 -6.83 18.91
N GLY A 232 15.77 -7.31 17.67
CA GLY A 232 15.73 -8.76 17.38
C GLY A 232 14.96 -9.20 16.14
N LYS A 233 14.04 -8.39 15.59
CA LYS A 233 13.33 -8.67 14.31
C LYS A 233 13.57 -7.61 13.22
N ASP A 234 14.50 -6.70 13.48
CA ASP A 234 14.75 -5.46 12.72
C ASP A 234 15.30 -5.68 11.30
N ALA A 235 15.85 -6.86 11.00
CA ALA A 235 16.51 -7.12 9.72
C ALA A 235 15.54 -7.07 8.53
N GLN A 236 14.31 -7.58 8.65
CA GLN A 236 13.35 -7.63 7.54
C GLN A 236 12.77 -6.24 7.16
N LEU A 237 12.76 -5.30 8.11
CA LEU A 237 12.18 -3.97 7.92
C LEU A 237 13.21 -2.84 7.85
N SER A 238 14.51 -3.13 7.98
CA SER A 238 15.61 -2.18 7.77
C SER A 238 15.63 -1.61 6.34
N ASP A 239 16.21 -0.42 6.15
CA ASP A 239 16.32 0.25 4.83
C ASP A 239 16.99 -0.66 3.79
N GLU A 240 17.91 -1.52 4.23
CA GLU A 240 18.58 -2.51 3.39
C GLU A 240 17.79 -3.81 3.23
N GLY A 241 17.09 -4.29 4.26
CA GLY A 241 16.36 -5.57 4.24
C GLY A 241 15.14 -5.57 3.31
N ILE A 242 14.35 -4.48 3.32
CA ILE A 242 13.20 -4.33 2.41
C ILE A 242 13.68 -4.10 0.97
N THR A 243 14.76 -3.32 0.80
CA THR A 243 15.19 -2.81 -0.51
C THR A 243 16.08 -3.79 -1.28
N THR A 244 16.89 -4.61 -0.60
CA THR A 244 17.95 -5.39 -1.26
C THR A 244 17.51 -6.81 -1.59
N ALA A 245 16.84 -7.50 -0.66
CA ALA A 245 16.48 -8.91 -0.84
C ALA A 245 15.35 -9.12 -1.87
N LYS A 246 14.37 -8.20 -1.95
CA LYS A 246 13.16 -8.38 -2.78
C LYS A 246 13.17 -7.62 -4.10
N LYS A 247 13.88 -6.49 -4.19
CA LYS A 247 14.15 -5.80 -5.48
C LYS A 247 14.97 -6.70 -6.41
N SER A 248 15.89 -7.49 -5.86
CA SER A 248 16.58 -8.58 -6.56
C SER A 248 15.64 -9.69 -7.05
N ALA A 249 14.60 -10.04 -6.28
CA ALA A 249 13.60 -11.03 -6.68
C ALA A 249 12.70 -10.53 -7.82
N VAL A 250 12.24 -9.28 -7.77
CA VAL A 250 11.48 -8.63 -8.86
C VAL A 250 12.34 -8.55 -10.12
N LEU A 251 13.54 -7.97 -10.00
CA LEU A 251 14.46 -7.83 -11.13
C LEU A 251 14.89 -9.19 -11.68
N GLY A 252 15.06 -10.19 -10.81
CA GLY A 252 15.39 -11.56 -11.16
C GLY A 252 14.23 -12.32 -11.81
N MET A 253 12.98 -12.02 -11.46
CA MET A 253 11.79 -12.59 -12.12
C MET A 253 11.55 -11.93 -13.47
N VAL A 254 11.63 -10.60 -13.56
CA VAL A 254 11.55 -9.85 -14.82
C VAL A 254 12.68 -10.28 -15.76
N ARG A 255 13.90 -10.38 -15.24
CA ARG A 255 15.05 -10.88 -16.01
C ARG A 255 14.80 -12.30 -16.48
N ARG A 256 14.36 -13.21 -15.61
CA ARG A 256 13.99 -14.58 -16.02
C ARG A 256 12.95 -14.57 -17.12
N LEU A 257 11.85 -13.83 -16.98
CA LEU A 257 10.77 -13.74 -17.98
C LEU A 257 11.30 -13.27 -19.34
N LEU A 258 12.20 -12.27 -19.35
CA LEU A 258 12.76 -11.72 -20.58
C LEU A 258 13.84 -12.62 -21.19
N THR A 259 14.64 -13.31 -20.36
CA THR A 259 15.78 -14.14 -20.79
C THR A 259 15.47 -15.63 -20.92
N MET A 260 14.23 -16.09 -20.67
CA MET A 260 13.90 -17.49 -20.97
C MET A 260 14.06 -17.71 -22.47
N PRO A 261 14.90 -18.67 -22.90
CA PRO A 261 14.96 -19.04 -24.31
C PRO A 261 13.62 -19.65 -24.73
N GLY A 262 13.17 -19.33 -25.94
CA GLY A 262 12.26 -20.23 -26.66
C GLY A 262 12.99 -21.57 -26.79
N LYS A 263 12.29 -22.67 -26.53
CA LYS A 263 12.90 -23.99 -26.76
C LYS A 263 13.21 -24.18 -28.23
#